data_AF-A0A965E1P9-F1
#
_entry.id   AF-A0A965E1P9-F1
#
_cell.length_a   1.000
_cell.length_b   1.000
_cell.length_c   1.000
_cell.angle_alpha   90.00
_cell.angle_beta   90.00
_cell.angle_gamma   90.00
#
_symmetry.space_group_name_H-M   'P 1'
#
loop_
_entity.id
_entity.type
_entity.pdbx_description
1 polymer ?
#
loop_
_entity_poly.entity_id
_entity_poly.type
_entity_poly.pdbx_seq_one_letter_code
_entity_poly.pdbx_strand_id
1 'polypeptide(L)'
;MSSTSETATLVVDTAREELLATIKNSLGEAVVDTHLKPGDDLWIRVRTDAWQASLKKLRDVHSFDYFCFLSAIDWMPSPYGRGEDDPTE
;
A
#
# COMPACT_ATOMS: atom_id res chain seq x y z
N MET A 1 20.23 -13.03 -23.50
CA MET A 1 18.81 -13.23 -23.87
C MET A 1 18.39 -14.62 -23.40
N SER A 2 17.83 -14.72 -22.20
CA SER A 2 17.05 -15.87 -21.72
C SER A 2 16.23 -15.38 -20.54
N SER A 3 15.02 -14.89 -20.82
CA SER A 3 13.99 -14.73 -19.80
C SER A 3 13.15 -15.99 -19.85
N THR A 4 13.43 -16.92 -18.94
CA THR A 4 12.53 -18.04 -18.67
C THR A 4 11.22 -17.45 -18.17
N SER A 5 10.16 -17.59 -18.96
CA SER A 5 8.81 -17.23 -18.52
C SER A 5 8.40 -18.26 -17.47
N GLU A 6 8.55 -17.89 -16.20
CA GLU A 6 8.04 -18.67 -15.08
C GLU A 6 6.52 -18.54 -15.11
N THR A 7 5.83 -19.64 -15.43
CA THR A 7 4.37 -19.72 -15.36
C THR A 7 3.97 -19.61 -13.89
N ALA A 8 3.76 -18.38 -13.42
CA ALA A 8 3.26 -18.13 -12.08
C ALA A 8 1.85 -18.73 -11.97
N THR A 9 1.72 -19.80 -11.19
CA THR A 9 0.41 -20.26 -10.71
C THR A 9 -0.27 -19.10 -10.00
N LEU A 10 -1.47 -18.72 -10.46
CA LEU A 10 -2.28 -17.69 -9.82
C LEU A 10 -2.64 -18.17 -8.41
N VAL A 11 -1.94 -17.64 -7.39
CA VAL A 11 -2.30 -17.84 -5.99
C VAL A 11 -3.52 -16.97 -5.71
N VAL A 12 -4.64 -17.58 -5.38
CA VAL A 12 -5.89 -16.89 -5.05
C VAL A 12 -5.92 -16.60 -3.54
N ASP A 13 -6.24 -15.37 -3.16
CA ASP A 13 -6.37 -14.93 -1.76
C ASP A 13 -7.74 -14.28 -1.56
N THR A 14 -8.77 -15.14 -1.50
CA THR A 14 -10.17 -14.71 -1.42
C THR A 14 -10.44 -13.83 -0.19
N ALA A 15 -9.77 -14.09 0.94
CA ALA A 15 -9.95 -13.29 2.15
C ALA A 15 -9.46 -11.85 1.95
N ARG A 16 -8.28 -11.64 1.35
CA ARG A 16 -7.81 -10.27 1.02
C ARG A 16 -8.62 -9.63 -0.09
N GLU A 17 -9.10 -10.39 -1.07
CA GLU A 17 -9.97 -9.88 -2.14
C GLU A 17 -11.30 -9.35 -1.58
N GLU A 18 -11.93 -10.08 -0.66
CA GLU A 18 -13.15 -9.67 0.03
C GLU A 18 -12.92 -8.45 0.94
N LEU A 19 -11.79 -8.41 1.65
CA LEU A 19 -11.39 -7.25 2.44
C LEU A 19 -11.20 -6.01 1.56
N LEU A 20 -10.52 -6.17 0.42
CA LEU A 20 -10.31 -5.11 -0.55
C LEU A 20 -11.64 -4.56 -1.09
N ALA A 21 -12.57 -5.45 -1.46
CA ALA A 21 -13.91 -5.05 -1.90
C ALA A 21 -14.66 -4.27 -0.81
N THR A 22 -14.58 -4.74 0.43
CA THR A 22 -15.19 -4.09 1.61
C THR A 22 -14.62 -2.69 1.86
N ILE A 23 -13.30 -2.53 1.76
CA ILE A 23 -12.64 -1.22 1.93
C ILE A 23 -12.99 -0.28 0.77
N LYS A 24 -12.98 -0.76 -0.48
CA LYS A 24 -13.37 0.04 -1.65
C LYS A 24 -14.80 0.57 -1.51
N ASN A 25 -15.72 -0.26 -1.05
CA ASN A 25 -17.10 0.16 -0.81
C ASN A 25 -17.22 1.20 0.32
N SER A 26 -16.41 1.08 1.38
CA SER A 26 -16.44 2.00 2.53
C SER A 26 -15.80 3.37 2.24
N LEU A 27 -14.72 3.38 1.45
CA LEU A 27 -13.93 4.59 1.17
C LEU A 27 -14.32 5.27 -0.16
N GLY A 28 -14.97 4.55 -1.07
CA GLY A 28 -15.45 5.08 -2.36
C GLY A 28 -14.34 5.76 -3.16
N GLU A 29 -14.63 6.96 -3.68
CA GLU A 29 -13.71 7.77 -4.50
C GLU A 29 -12.46 8.28 -3.76
N ALA A 30 -12.32 8.00 -2.46
CA ALA A 30 -11.08 8.25 -1.76
C ALA A 30 -9.97 7.29 -2.22
N VAL A 31 -10.30 6.05 -2.66
CA VAL A 31 -9.32 5.07 -3.14
C VAL A 31 -8.93 5.39 -4.58
N VAL A 32 -7.63 5.59 -4.82
CA VAL A 32 -7.10 5.90 -6.16
C VAL A 32 -6.30 4.76 -6.76
N ASP A 33 -5.76 3.86 -5.94
CA ASP A 33 -5.04 2.68 -6.42
C ASP A 33 -4.98 1.60 -5.32
N THR A 34 -4.79 0.34 -5.72
CA THR A 34 -4.69 -0.80 -4.81
C THR A 34 -3.72 -1.84 -5.35
N HIS A 35 -2.86 -2.38 -4.50
CA HIS A 35 -1.98 -3.49 -4.83
C HIS A 35 -2.24 -4.63 -3.84
N LEU A 36 -2.64 -5.80 -4.34
CA LEU A 36 -2.83 -7.00 -3.53
C LEU A 36 -1.76 -8.00 -3.96
N LYS A 37 -0.94 -8.44 -3.00
CA LYS A 37 0.02 -9.53 -3.20
C LYS A 37 -0.49 -10.75 -2.42
N PRO A 38 -1.03 -11.78 -3.11
CA PRO A 38 -1.66 -12.93 -2.46
C PRO A 38 -0.75 -13.60 -1.43
N GLY A 39 -1.28 -13.87 -0.23
CA GLY A 39 -0.54 -14.49 0.87
C GLY A 39 0.51 -13.60 1.56
N ASP A 40 0.66 -12.33 1.15
CA ASP A 40 1.62 -11.38 1.74
C ASP A 40 0.89 -10.15 2.30
N ASP A 41 0.54 -9.17 1.46
CA ASP A 41 -0.11 -7.94 1.94
C ASP A 41 -1.07 -7.24 0.95
N LEU A 42 -1.80 -6.26 1.47
CA LEU A 42 -2.71 -5.37 0.74
C LEU A 42 -2.31 -3.91 0.97
N TRP A 43 -2.00 -3.19 -0.10
CA TRP A 43 -1.74 -1.76 -0.10
C TRP A 43 -2.89 -1.01 -0.75
N ILE A 44 -3.29 0.10 -0.12
CA ILE A 44 -4.36 0.97 -0.60
C ILE A 44 -3.83 2.39 -0.67
N ARG A 45 -3.85 2.97 -1.86
CA ARG A 45 -3.55 4.38 -2.07
C ARG A 45 -4.84 5.17 -2.01
N VAL A 46 -4.87 6.20 -1.19
CA VAL A 46 -5.98 7.14 -1.10
C VAL A 46 -5.58 8.53 -1.61
N ARG A 47 -6.56 9.37 -1.94
CA ARG A 47 -6.31 10.79 -2.19
C ARG A 47 -5.74 11.46 -0.95
N THR A 48 -4.81 12.39 -1.15
CA THR A 48 -4.13 13.10 -0.06
C THR A 48 -5.10 13.87 0.84
N ASP A 49 -6.11 14.52 0.26
CA ASP A 49 -7.13 15.28 1.00
C ASP A 49 -8.09 14.39 1.81
N ALA A 50 -8.19 13.11 1.47
CA ALA A 50 -9.02 12.13 2.16
C ALA A 50 -8.28 11.32 3.24
N TRP A 51 -6.94 11.40 3.32
CA TRP A 51 -6.10 10.49 4.10
C TRP A 51 -6.56 10.31 5.55
N GLN A 52 -6.74 11.42 6.29
CA GLN A 52 -7.17 11.36 7.69
C GLN A 52 -8.60 10.80 7.83
N ALA A 53 -9.51 11.20 6.92
CA ALA A 53 -10.90 10.75 6.94
C ALA A 53 -11.00 9.25 6.66
N SER A 54 -10.19 8.74 5.72
CA SER A 54 -10.10 7.32 5.42
C SER A 54 -9.63 6.52 6.64
N LEU A 55 -8.56 6.92 7.33
CA LEU A 55 -8.08 6.22 8.52
C LEU A 55 -9.14 6.16 9.63
N LYS A 56 -9.84 7.28 9.91
CA LYS A 56 -10.94 7.31 10.88
C LYS A 56 -12.06 6.36 10.48
N LYS A 57 -12.46 6.37 9.20
CA LYS A 57 -13.50 5.48 8.68
C LYS A 57 -13.13 4.00 8.80
N LEU A 58 -11.88 3.65 8.51
CA LEU A 58 -11.37 2.28 8.65
C LEU A 58 -11.39 1.81 10.11
N ARG A 59 -10.94 2.66 11.04
CA ARG A 59 -11.05 2.37 12.48
C ARG A 59 -12.50 2.17 12.91
N ASP A 60 -13.36 3.14 12.61
CA ASP A 60 -14.72 3.20 13.14
C ASP A 60 -15.67 2.14 12.54
N VAL A 61 -15.43 1.68 11.29
CA VAL A 61 -16.33 0.74 10.59
C VAL A 61 -15.77 -0.66 10.48
N HIS A 62 -14.43 -0.80 10.40
CA HIS A 62 -13.78 -2.09 10.16
C HIS A 62 -12.89 -2.54 11.33
N SER A 63 -12.91 -1.83 12.47
CA SER A 63 -12.12 -2.14 13.67
C SER A 63 -10.61 -2.19 13.42
N PHE A 64 -10.11 -1.35 12.52
CA PHE A 64 -8.67 -1.18 12.29
C PHE A 64 -8.07 -0.32 13.41
N ASP A 65 -8.01 -0.88 14.62
CA ASP A 65 -7.74 -0.14 15.86
C ASP A 65 -6.25 -0.08 16.25
N TYR A 66 -5.40 -0.86 15.57
CA TYR A 66 -3.94 -0.81 15.76
C TYR A 66 -3.26 -0.03 14.63
N PHE A 67 -2.46 0.97 15.00
CA PHE A 67 -1.66 1.77 14.08
C PHE A 67 -0.17 1.56 14.36
N CYS A 68 0.53 0.86 13.47
CA CYS A 68 1.89 0.39 13.70
C CYS A 68 2.94 1.52 13.58
N PHE A 69 2.99 2.19 12.42
CA PHE A 69 3.93 3.28 12.16
C PHE A 69 3.42 4.22 11.07
N LEU A 70 3.99 5.42 11.02
CA LEU A 70 3.82 6.37 9.93
C LEU A 70 5.19 6.69 9.34
N SER A 71 5.34 6.49 8.04
CA SER A 71 6.52 6.93 7.29
C SER A 71 6.11 7.85 6.15
N ALA A 72 7.07 8.63 5.66
CA ALA A 72 6.92 9.46 4.48
C ALA A 72 8.11 9.20 3.56
N ILE A 73 7.87 9.31 2.25
CA ILE A 73 8.90 9.18 1.23
C ILE A 73 8.93 10.49 0.45
N ASP A 74 10.10 11.10 0.38
CA ASP A 74 10.38 12.15 -0.58
C ASP A 74 10.90 11.51 -1.87
N TRP A 75 10.23 11.80 -2.99
CA TRP A 75 10.60 11.30 -4.31
C TRP A 75 11.50 12.28 -5.06
N MET A 76 11.77 13.45 -4.49
CA MET A 76 12.72 14.41 -5.06
C MET A 76 14.14 13.84 -4.99
N PRO A 77 14.98 14.11 -6.01
CA PRO A 77 16.40 13.85 -5.91
C PRO A 77 16.97 14.56 -4.67
N SER A 78 17.64 13.78 -3.82
CA SER A 78 18.34 14.35 -2.67
C SER A 78 19.38 15.38 -3.14
N PRO A 79 19.39 16.61 -2.57
CA PRO A 79 20.41 17.59 -2.90
C PRO A 79 21.80 17.19 -2.41
N TYR A 80 21.90 16.18 -1.54
CA TYR A 80 23.15 15.69 -0.96
C TYR A 80 23.67 14.40 -1.63
N GLY A 81 23.03 13.93 -2.70
CA GLY A 81 23.34 12.63 -3.31
C GLY A 81 22.71 11.46 -2.56
N ARG A 82 23.16 10.23 -2.84
CA ARG A 82 22.70 9.02 -2.14
C ARG A 82 23.55 8.83 -0.90
N GLY A 83 22.95 8.41 0.21
CA GLY A 83 23.70 8.07 1.43
C GLY A 83 24.72 6.96 1.18
N GLU A 84 24.40 6.02 0.28
CA GLU A 84 25.31 4.94 -0.17
C GLU A 84 26.62 5.45 -0.80
N ASP A 85 26.65 6.70 -1.25
CA ASP A 85 27.81 7.36 -1.86
C ASP A 85 28.55 8.27 -0.86
N ASP A 86 28.13 8.33 0.42
CA ASP A 86 28.77 9.16 1.44
C ASP A 86 30.12 8.55 1.86
N PRO A 87 31.25 9.25 1.64
CA PRO A 87 32.57 8.74 2.00
C PRO A 87 32.84 8.71 3.52
N THR A 88 31.89 9.14 4.34
CA THR A 88 31.99 9.18 5.80
C THR A 88 31.14 8.14 6.54
N GLU A 89 30.30 7.37 5.82
CA GLU A 89 29.69 6.13 6.32
C GLU A 89 30.60 4.90 6.12
#